data_AF-A0A3M8LGL1-F1
#
_entry.id   AF-A0A3M8LGL1-F1
#
_cell.length_a   1.000
_cell.length_b   1.000
_cell.length_c   1.000
_cell.angle_alpha   90.00
_cell.angle_beta   90.00
_cell.angle_gamma   90.00
#
_symmetry.space_group_name_H-M   'P 1'
#
loop_
_entity.id
_entity.type
_entity.pdbx_description
1 polymer ?
#
loop_
_entity_poly.entity_id
_entity_poly.type
_entity_poly.pdbx_seq_one_letter_code
_entity_poly.pdbx_strand_id
1 'polypeptide(L)' 'MLNNLAGWHVLIILGVLVLITVVVAAIILVVIRLARRNARPVSSSPNPVDQIQKLAQLRDQGLLTETEYEAKRVELLGRI' A
#
# COMPACT_ATOMS: atom_id res chain seq x y z
N MET A 1 48.85 -7.57 10.44
CA MET A 1 48.28 -8.92 10.27
C MET A 1 46.81 -8.97 10.74
N LEU A 2 45.99 -7.94 10.45
CA LEU A 2 44.61 -7.80 10.94
C LEU A 2 43.56 -7.85 9.80
N ASN A 3 43.99 -7.90 8.54
CA ASN A 3 43.11 -7.83 7.36
C ASN A 3 42.27 -9.09 7.12
N ASN A 4 42.65 -10.24 7.69
CA ASN A 4 41.93 -11.50 7.45
C ASN A 4 40.71 -11.69 8.37
N LEU A 5 40.64 -10.96 9.50
CA LEU A 5 39.51 -11.04 10.43
C LEU A 5 38.36 -10.12 10.00
N ALA A 6 38.65 -8.96 9.38
CA ALA A 6 37.62 -8.01 8.97
C ALA A 6 36.89 -8.42 7.68
N GLY A 7 37.58 -9.03 6.71
CA GLY A 7 37.02 -9.30 5.38
C GLY A 7 35.81 -10.25 5.38
N TRP A 8 35.87 -11.35 6.12
CA TRP A 8 34.79 -12.35 6.15
C TRP A 8 33.55 -11.86 6.89
N HIS A 9 33.73 -11.12 7.99
CA HIS A 9 32.62 -10.51 8.72
C HIS A 9 31.89 -9.46 7.87
N VAL A 10 32.63 -8.64 7.11
CA VAL A 10 32.02 -7.67 6.19
C VAL A 10 31.19 -8.37 5.11
N LEU A 11 31.68 -9.48 4.55
CA LEU A 11 30.92 -10.28 3.58
C LEU A 11 29.64 -10.87 4.19
N ILE A 12 29.70 -11.37 5.43
CA ILE A 12 28.53 -11.89 6.14
C ILE A 12 27.52 -10.77 6.43
N ILE A 13 27.98 -9.63 6.94
CA ILE A 13 27.13 -8.48 7.26
C ILE A 13 26.44 -7.97 6.00
N LEU A 14 27.18 -7.86 4.89
CA LEU A 14 26.63 -7.46 3.60
C LEU A 14 25.58 -8.47 3.11
N GLY A 15 25.87 -9.77 3.20
CA GLY A 15 24.93 -10.82 2.83
C GLY A 15 23.63 -10.78 3.65
N VAL A 16 23.75 -10.59 4.96
CA VAL A 16 22.58 -10.47 5.87
C VAL A 16 21.78 -9.21 5.57
N LEU A 17 22.42 -8.07 5.30
CA LEU A 17 21.72 -6.85 4.91
C LEU A 17 20.93 -7.02 3.61
N VAL A 18 21.53 -7.68 2.60
CA VAL A 18 20.83 -7.99 1.34
C VAL A 18 19.66 -8.94 1.61
N LEU A 19 19.85 -9.97 2.45
CA LEU A 19 18.77 -10.87 2.81
C LEU A 19 17.60 -10.14 3.50
N ILE A 20 17.90 -9.25 4.44
CA ILE A 20 16.88 -8.45 5.14
C ILE A 20 16.12 -7.56 4.17
N THR A 21 16.81 -6.87 3.26
CA THR A 21 16.14 -5.99 2.27
C THR A 21 15.22 -6.79 1.35
N VAL A 22 15.64 -7.97 0.90
CA VAL A 22 14.81 -8.88 0.09
C VAL A 22 13.60 -9.36 0.88
N VAL A 23 13.76 -9.75 2.14
CA VAL A 23 12.66 -10.21 3.00
C VAL A 23 11.65 -9.08 3.24
N VAL A 24 12.11 -7.87 3.54
CA VAL A 24 11.22 -6.70 3.72
C VAL A 24 10.46 -6.41 2.43
N ALA A 25 11.13 -6.40 1.27
CA ALA A 25 10.46 -6.20 -0.02
C ALA A 25 9.42 -7.29 -0.32
N ALA A 26 9.74 -8.55 0.01
CA ALA A 26 8.82 -9.67 -0.15
C ALA A 26 7.58 -9.52 0.76
N ILE A 27 7.76 -9.15 2.02
CA ILE A 27 6.66 -8.90 2.96
C ILE A 27 5.77 -7.77 2.44
N ILE A 28 6.37 -6.64 2.01
CA ILE A 28 5.62 -5.51 1.44
C ILE A 28 4.82 -5.96 0.22
N LEU A 29 5.43 -6.71 -0.70
CA LEU A 29 4.75 -7.25 -1.88
C LEU A 29 3.59 -8.19 -1.52
N VAL A 30 3.76 -9.02 -0.48
CA VAL A 30 2.72 -9.93 0.01
C VAL A 30 1.55 -9.14 0.60
N VAL A 31 1.81 -8.14 1.43
CA VAL A 31 0.77 -7.27 2.01
C VAL A 31 0.02 -6.53 0.91
N ILE A 32 0.73 -5.95 -0.06
CA ILE A 32 0.12 -5.27 -1.21
C ILE A 32 -0.71 -6.25 -2.03
N ARG A 33 -0.22 -7.46 -2.31
CA ARG A 33 -0.99 -8.47 -3.04
C ARG A 33 -2.22 -8.92 -2.26
N LEU A 34 -2.12 -9.06 -0.94
CA LEU A 34 -3.24 -9.46 -0.10
C LEU A 34 -4.30 -8.37 -0.04
N ALA A 35 -3.89 -7.11 0.11
CA ALA A 35 -4.79 -5.95 0.02
C ALA A 35 -5.48 -5.87 -1.34
N ARG A 36 -4.74 -6.06 -2.44
CA ARG A 36 -5.32 -6.10 -3.80
C ARG A 36 -6.23 -7.30 -4.03
N ARG A 37 -5.95 -8.46 -3.43
CA ARG A 37 -6.86 -9.63 -3.49
C ARG A 37 -8.18 -9.38 -2.76
N ASN A 38 -8.15 -8.60 -1.68
CA ASN A 38 -9.36 -8.19 -0.96
C ASN A 38 -10.15 -7.11 -1.70
N ALA A 39 -9.49 -6.31 -2.54
CA ALA A 39 -10.16 -5.47 -3.52
C ALA A 39 -10.67 -6.34 -4.68
N ARG A 40 -11.75 -7.10 -4.43
CA ARG A 40 -12.50 -7.75 -5.51
C ARG A 40 -12.85 -6.67 -6.56
N PRO A 41 -12.60 -6.92 -7.86
CA PRO A 41 -13.11 -6.04 -8.89
C PRO A 41 -14.63 -6.20 -8.85
N VAL A 42 -15.32 -5.22 -8.26
CA VAL A 42 -16.78 -5.15 -8.31
C VAL A 42 -17.14 -4.77 -9.74
N SER A 43 -17.17 -5.76 -10.61
CA SER A 43 -17.85 -5.71 -11.89
C SER A 43 -19.35 -5.77 -11.62
N SER A 44 -19.93 -4.63 -11.31
CA SER A 44 -21.37 -4.36 -11.34
C SER A 44 -21.50 -2.84 -11.40
N SER A 45 -22.36 -2.36 -12.31
CA SER A 45 -22.65 -0.95 -12.60
C SER A 45 -22.29 0.03 -11.46
N PRO A 46 -21.58 1.14 -11.72
CA PRO A 46 -21.11 2.07 -10.70
C PRO A 46 -22.30 2.69 -9.96
N ASN A 47 -22.72 2.02 -8.89
CA ASN A 47 -23.79 2.51 -8.02
C ASN A 47 -23.21 3.72 -7.28
N PRO A 48 -23.83 4.91 -7.34
CA PRO A 48 -23.31 6.11 -6.69
C PRO A 48 -23.00 5.88 -5.20
N VAL A 49 -23.74 4.99 -4.54
CA VAL A 49 -23.51 4.59 -3.14
C VAL A 49 -22.15 3.89 -2.93
N ASP A 50 -21.74 3.01 -3.85
CA ASP A 50 -20.45 2.30 -3.76
C ASP A 50 -19.26 3.24 -4.01
N GLN A 51 -19.45 4.27 -4.83
CA GLN A 51 -18.44 5.30 -5.08
C GLN A 51 -18.23 6.20 -3.85
N ILE A 52 -19.33 6.56 -3.17
CA ILE A 52 -19.28 7.31 -1.90
C ILE A 52 -18.58 6.49 -0.82
N GLN A 53 -18.85 5.18 -0.74
CA GLN A 53 -18.18 4.30 0.23
C GLN A 53 -16.67 4.18 -0.04
N LYS A 54 -16.25 4.09 -1.31
CA LYS A 54 -14.82 4.13 -1.67
C LYS A 54 -14.16 5.47 -1.32
N LEU A 55 -14.85 6.59 -1.55
CA LEU A 55 -14.35 7.91 -1.17
C LEU A 55 -14.17 8.03 0.35
N ALA A 56 -15.10 7.48 1.14
CA ALA A 56 -15.00 7.47 2.60
C ALA A 56 -13.80 6.63 3.05
N GLN A 57 -13.58 5.49 2.42
CA GLN A 57 -12.44 4.63 2.70
C GLN A 57 -11.10 5.29 2.36
N LEU A 58 -11.03 6.09 1.28
CA LEU A 58 -9.82 6.84 0.92
C LEU A 58 -9.56 8.02 1.88
N ARG A 59 -10.61 8.67 2.38
CA ARG A 59 -10.51 9.67 3.46
C ARG A 59 -10.00 9.03 4.76
N ASP A 60 -10.56 7.88 5.15
CA ASP A 60 -10.18 7.18 6.38
C ASP A 60 -8.72 6.66 6.32
N GLN A 61 -8.17 6.47 5.11
CA GLN A 61 -6.75 6.16 4.87
C GLN A 61 -5.84 7.40 4.86
N GLY A 62 -6.40 8.60 5.04
CA GLY A 62 -5.67 9.88 5.00
C GLY A 62 -5.19 10.28 3.60
N LEU A 63 -5.70 9.64 2.54
CA LEU A 63 -5.36 9.94 1.15
C LEU A 63 -6.19 11.10 0.58
N LEU A 64 -7.32 11.43 1.22
CA LEU A 64 -8.16 12.58 0.90
C LEU A 64 -8.35 13.45 2.12
N THR A 65 -8.30 14.76 1.91
CA THR A 65 -8.72 15.73 2.93
C THR A 65 -10.24 15.79 3.02
N GLU A 66 -10.78 16.16 4.19
CA GLU A 66 -12.23 16.26 4.42
C GLU A 66 -12.94 17.13 3.36
N THR A 67 -12.27 18.22 2.98
CA THR A 67 -12.72 19.16 1.93
C THR A 67 -12.82 18.52 0.55
N GLU A 68 -11.88 17.66 0.16
CA GLU A 68 -11.91 16.98 -1.14
C GLU A 68 -12.92 15.85 -1.17
N TYR A 69 -13.11 15.18 -0.02
CA TYR A 69 -14.15 14.17 0.15
C TYR A 69 -15.55 14.78 0.00
N GLU A 70 -15.84 15.87 0.71
CA GLU A 70 -17.13 16.56 0.65
C GLU A 70 -17.43 17.09 -0.76
N ALA A 71 -16.43 17.69 -1.44
CA ALA A 71 -16.60 18.15 -2.82
C ALA A 71 -17.00 17.03 -3.79
N LYS A 72 -16.31 15.88 -3.73
CA LYS A 72 -16.60 14.72 -4.59
C LYS A 72 -17.91 14.02 -4.21
N ARG A 73 -18.26 14.04 -2.92
CA ARG A 73 -19.51 13.47 -2.42
C ARG A 73 -20.72 14.26 -2.92
N VAL A 74 -20.66 15.60 -2.85
CA VAL A 74 -21.72 16.48 -3.37
C VAL A 74 -21.86 16.33 -4.89
N GLU A 75 -20.75 16.25 -5.62
CA GLU A 75 -20.76 16.01 -7.07
C GLU A 75 -21.44 14.68 -7.44
N LEU A 76 -21.15 13.61 -6.69
CA LEU A 76 -21.76 12.30 -6.90
C LEU A 76 -23.25 12.26 -6.50
N LEU A 77 -23.63 12.98 -5.44
CA LEU A 77 -25.02 13.11 -5.00
C LEU A 77 -25.87 13.93 -5.97
N GLY A 78 -25.29 14.92 -6.65
CA GLY A 78 -25.99 15.72 -7.67
C GLY A 78 -26.23 15.00 -9.00
N ARG A 79 -25.63 13.81 -9.19
CA ARG A 79 -25.75 13.01 -10.43
C ARG A 79 -26.82 11.91 -10.35
N ILE A 80 -27.46 11.76 -9.19
CA ILE A 80 -28.54 10.81 -8.90
C ILE A 80 -29.88 11.52 -9.05
#